data_AF-A0A1V2RRE5-F1
#
_entry.id   AF-A0A1V2RRE5-F1
#
_cell.length_a   1.000
_cell.length_b   1.000
_cell.length_c   1.000
_cell.angle_alpha   90.00
_cell.angle_beta   90.00
_cell.angle_gamma   90.00
#
_symmetry.space_group_name_H-M   'P 1'
#
loop_
_entity.id
_entity.type
_entity.pdbx_description
1 polymer ?
#
loop_
_entity_poly.entity_id
_entity_poly.type
_entity_poly.pdbx_seq_one_letter_code
_entity_poly.pdbx_strand_id
1 'polypeptide(L)' 'MSYASPVRPSVTGTLRALEGMLLRAGRQTALANAHAAVQEDRARAAARRDAERALAAVAARAEPAVLPAPGT' A
#
# COMPACT_ATOMS: atom_id res chain seq x y z
N MET A 1 25.43 -15.46 -54.25
CA MET A 1 25.26 -15.67 -52.80
C MET A 1 25.47 -14.33 -52.11
N SER A 2 24.39 -13.69 -51.63
CA SER A 2 24.47 -12.44 -50.88
C SER A 2 24.47 -12.75 -49.38
N TYR A 3 25.54 -12.38 -48.68
CA TYR A 3 25.59 -12.48 -47.23
C TYR A 3 24.89 -11.25 -46.66
N ALA A 4 23.71 -11.45 -46.06
CA ALA A 4 23.07 -10.41 -45.27
C ALA A 4 24.01 -10.05 -44.12
N SER A 5 24.62 -8.87 -44.19
CA SER A 5 25.44 -8.35 -43.10
C SER A 5 24.55 -8.09 -41.88
N PRO A 6 24.91 -8.56 -40.68
CA PRO A 6 24.08 -8.34 -39.50
C PRO A 6 23.97 -6.84 -39.24
N VAL A 7 22.73 -6.34 -39.26
CA VAL A 7 22.42 -4.95 -38.91
C VAL A 7 22.82 -4.76 -37.46
N ARG A 8 23.85 -3.93 -37.22
CA ARG A 8 24.23 -3.55 -35.87
C ARG A 8 23.13 -2.68 -35.26
N PRO A 9 22.65 -2.98 -34.04
CA PRO A 9 21.64 -2.16 -33.38
C PRO A 9 22.18 -0.74 -33.19
N SER A 10 21.37 0.27 -33.53
CA SER A 10 21.72 1.67 -33.28
C SER A 10 21.55 1.99 -31.81
N VAL A 11 22.39 2.88 -31.30
CA VAL A 11 22.30 3.38 -29.90
C VAL A 11 20.88 3.90 -29.61
N THR A 12 20.31 4.67 -30.53
CA THR A 12 18.96 5.22 -30.41
C THR A 12 17.89 4.12 -30.31
N GLY A 13 17.99 3.06 -31.11
CA GLY A 13 17.05 1.94 -31.08
C GLY A 13 17.13 1.19 -29.75
N THR A 14 18.35 0.94 -29.28
CA THR A 14 18.59 0.29 -27.98
C THR A 14 18.03 1.12 -26.82
N LEU A 15 18.29 2.44 -26.79
CA LEU A 15 17.79 3.32 -25.74
C LEU A 15 16.25 3.40 -25.74
N ARG A 16 15.62 3.47 -26.92
CA ARG A 16 14.16 3.47 -27.04
C ARG A 16 13.54 2.14 -26.55
N ALA A 17 14.18 1.02 -26.83
CA ALA A 17 13.73 -0.28 -26.32
C ALA A 17 13.82 -0.36 -24.79
N LEU A 18 14.92 0.12 -24.21
CA LEU A 18 15.09 0.20 -22.77
C LEU A 18 14.06 1.13 -22.11
N GLU A 19 13.80 2.30 -22.69
CA GLU A 19 12.77 3.23 -22.22
C GLU A 19 11.39 2.55 -22.18
N GLY A 20 10.99 1.87 -23.26
CA GLY A 20 9.73 1.15 -23.32
C GLY A 20 9.64 0.04 -22.26
N MET A 21 10.72 -0.70 -22.04
CA MET A 21 10.81 -1.71 -20.98
C MET A 21 10.65 -1.08 -19.59
N LEU A 22 11.38 0.01 -19.30
CA LEU A 22 11.36 0.69 -18.01
C LEU A 22 9.98 1.27 -17.70
N LEU A 23 9.33 1.92 -18.66
CA LEU A 23 7.99 2.46 -18.49
C LEU A 23 6.96 1.36 -18.21
N ARG A 24 7.06 0.23 -18.91
CA ARG A 24 6.19 -0.93 -18.66
C ARG A 24 6.42 -1.50 -17.26
N ALA A 25 7.68 -1.72 -16.88
CA ALA A 25 8.03 -2.24 -15.56
C ALA A 25 7.57 -1.29 -14.44
N GLY A 26 7.84 0.01 -14.58
CA GLY A 26 7.42 1.03 -13.62
C GLY A 26 5.90 1.06 -13.42
N ARG A 27 5.11 0.95 -14.49
CA ARG A 27 3.64 0.85 -14.37
C ARG A 27 3.19 -0.40 -13.61
N GLN A 28 3.81 -1.56 -13.87
CA GLN A 28 3.45 -2.79 -13.16
C GLN A 28 3.78 -2.67 -11.66
N THR A 29 4.96 -2.15 -11.32
CA THR A 29 5.35 -1.88 -9.92
C THR A 29 4.40 -0.89 -9.25
N ALA A 30 4.01 0.18 -9.95
CA ALA A 30 3.07 1.17 -9.41
C ALA A 30 1.70 0.54 -9.10
N LEU A 31 1.19 -0.34 -9.98
CA LEU A 31 -0.07 -1.04 -9.74
C LEU A 31 0.05 -2.02 -8.57
N ALA A 32 1.13 -2.79 -8.49
CA ALA A 32 1.38 -3.69 -7.37
C ALA A 32 1.43 -2.93 -6.03
N ASN A 33 2.15 -1.80 -6.00
CA ASN A 33 2.24 -0.94 -4.82
C ASN A 33 0.88 -0.33 -4.44
N ALA A 34 0.09 0.12 -5.42
CA ALA A 34 -1.25 0.64 -5.18
C ALA A 34 -2.17 -0.43 -4.56
N HIS A 35 -2.13 -1.65 -5.09
CA HIS A 35 -2.88 -2.76 -4.52
C HIS A 35 -2.44 -3.09 -3.10
N ALA A 36 -1.13 -3.14 -2.84
CA ALA A 36 -0.60 -3.39 -1.50
C ALA A 36 -1.05 -2.31 -0.50
N ALA A 37 -0.98 -1.04 -0.87
CA ALA A 37 -1.41 0.08 -0.03
C ALA A 37 -2.90 0.00 0.33
N VAL A 38 -3.78 -0.34 -0.62
CA VAL A 38 -5.22 -0.52 -0.35
C VAL A 38 -5.48 -1.69 0.60
N GLN A 39 -4.76 -2.80 0.43
CA GLN A 39 -4.92 -3.96 1.31
C GLN A 39 -4.43 -3.65 2.74
N GLU A 40 -3.33 -2.92 2.87
CA GLU A 40 -2.83 -2.47 4.16
C GLU A 40 -3.81 -1.50 4.83
N ASP A 41 -4.35 -0.53 4.09
CA ASP A 41 -5.33 0.42 4.63
C ASP A 41 -6.59 -0.29 5.14
N ARG A 42 -7.07 -1.29 4.41
CA ARG A 42 -8.19 -2.15 4.85
C ARG A 42 -7.87 -2.87 6.16
N ALA A 43 -6.65 -3.40 6.29
CA ALA A 43 -6.21 -4.04 7.53
C ALA A 43 -6.13 -3.05 8.69
N ARG A 44 -5.58 -1.84 8.46
CA ARG A 44 -5.52 -0.77 9.48
C ARG A 44 -6.91 -0.31 9.90
N ALA A 45 -7.84 -0.17 8.95
CA ALA A 45 -9.23 0.19 9.24
C ALA A 45 -9.95 -0.87 10.08
N ALA A 46 -9.73 -2.16 9.80
CA ALA A 46 -10.25 -3.25 10.62
C ALA A 46 -9.66 -3.21 12.04
N ALA A 47 -8.33 -3.12 12.15
CA ALA A 47 -7.64 -3.05 13.44
C ALA A 47 -8.10 -1.85 14.29
N ARG A 48 -8.35 -0.70 13.67
CA ARG A 48 -8.91 0.48 14.35
C ARG A 48 -10.30 0.19 14.93
N ARG A 49 -11.20 -0.39 14.13
CA ARG A 49 -12.55 -0.75 14.61
C ARG A 49 -12.49 -1.74 15.77
N ASP A 50 -11.55 -2.68 15.73
CA ASP A 50 -11.38 -3.69 16.76
C ASP A 50 -10.88 -3.05 18.07
N ALA A 51 -9.92 -2.14 17.96
CA ALA A 51 -9.45 -1.34 19.08
C ALA A 51 -10.58 -0.47 19.68
N GLU A 52 -11.38 0.21 18.84
CA GLU A 52 -12.53 0.99 19.29
C GLU A 52 -13.55 0.12 20.06
N ARG A 53 -13.83 -1.10 19.59
CA ARG A 53 -14.72 -2.05 20.31
C ARG A 53 -14.11 -2.51 21.63
N ALA A 54 -12.81 -2.80 21.66
CA ALA A 54 -12.12 -3.18 22.89
C ALA A 54 -12.15 -2.05 23.93
N LEU A 55 -11.87 -0.81 23.52
CA LEU A 55 -11.96 0.36 24.39
C LEU A 55 -13.38 0.59 24.90
N ALA A 56 -14.40 0.45 24.05
CA ALA A 56 -15.79 0.57 24.46
C ALA A 56 -16.18 -0.52 25.49
N ALA A 57 -15.70 -1.75 25.32
CA ALA A 57 -15.94 -2.83 26.27
C ALA A 57 -15.26 -2.58 27.63
N VAL A 58 -14.05 -2.01 27.63
CA VAL A 58 -13.37 -1.59 28.86
C VAL A 58 -14.13 -0.45 29.54
N ALA A 59 -14.56 0.56 28.78
CA ALA A 59 -15.33 1.69 29.31
C ALA A 59 -16.69 1.25 29.88
N ALA A 60 -17.38 0.30 29.25
CA ALA A 60 -18.65 -0.24 29.75
C ALA A 60 -18.48 -1.06 31.05
N ARG A 61 -17.29 -1.63 31.28
CA ARG A 61 -16.96 -2.37 32.52
C ARG A 61 -16.45 -1.46 33.64
N ALA A 62 -15.89 -0.30 33.29
CA ALA A 62 -15.62 0.73 34.26
C ALA A 62 -16.97 1.31 34.70
N GLU A 63 -17.48 0.91 35.87
CA GLU A 63 -18.58 1.66 36.48
C GLU A 63 -18.18 3.14 36.53
N PRO A 64 -19.11 4.08 36.26
CA PRO A 64 -18.82 5.48 36.55
C PRO A 64 -18.40 5.52 38.00
N ALA A 65 -17.17 5.95 38.27
CA ALA A 65 -16.72 6.20 39.62
C ALA A 65 -17.65 7.30 40.17
N VAL A 66 -18.73 6.89 40.82
CA VAL A 66 -19.56 7.75 41.65
C VAL A 66 -18.61 8.13 42.77
N LEU A 67 -17.91 9.25 42.59
CA LEU A 67 -17.23 9.93 43.68
C LEU A 67 -18.32 10.19 44.73
N PRO A 68 -18.23 9.60 45.93
CA PRO A 68 -19.21 9.88 46.96
C PRO A 68 -19.19 11.39 47.20
N ALA A 69 -20.38 12.01 47.17
CA ALA A 69 -20.52 13.43 47.44
C ALA A 69 -19.83 13.74 48.79
N PRO A 70 -19.02 14.82 48.89
CA PRO A 70 -18.43 15.21 50.15
C PRO A 70 -19.57 15.45 51.14
N GLY A 71 -19.57 14.68 52.23
CA GLY A 71 -20.61 14.73 53.25
C GLY A 71 -20.81 16.15 53.78
N THR A 72 -22.08 16.57 53.81
CA THR A 72 -22.56 17.76 54.53
C THR A 72 -22.54 17.54 56.03
#